data_AF-A0A966AKX6-F1
#
_entry.id   AF-A0A966AKX6-F1
#
_cell.length_a   1.000
_cell.length_b   1.000
_cell.length_c   1.000
_cell.angle_alpha   90.00
_cell.angle_beta   90.00
_cell.angle_gamma   90.00
#
_symmetry.space_group_name_H-M   'P 1'
#
loop_
_entity.id
_entity.type
_entity.pdbx_description
1 polymer ?
#
loop_
_entity_poly.entity_id
_entity_poly.type
_entity_poly.pdbx_seq_one_letter_code
_entity_poly.pdbx_strand_id
1 'polypeptide(L)'
;MRALLTSLAVATVLLLSGPIASAQQNIVETVATGCESELKTYCNGVTPGEGRILSCLYAYGDKLSGQCEFALYDAAAQLERFVAALSYVANECGDDIDKFCASVEMGEGRILACLESNNTKIQGRCTQALKDVGLK
;
A
#
# COMPACT_ATOMS: atom_id res chain seq x y z
N MET A 1 35.68 -42.55 -20.09
CA MET A 1 36.07 -41.40 -19.24
C MET A 1 35.53 -40.07 -19.79
N ARG A 2 34.21 -39.96 -20.01
CA ARG A 2 33.55 -38.72 -20.48
C ARG A 2 32.19 -38.49 -19.80
N ALA A 3 32.02 -39.05 -18.59
CA ALA A 3 30.77 -39.00 -17.84
C ALA A 3 30.96 -38.59 -16.36
N LEU A 4 32.09 -37.96 -16.02
CA LEU A 4 32.43 -37.57 -14.64
C LEU A 4 32.75 -36.07 -14.47
N LEU A 5 32.61 -35.25 -15.52
CA LEU A 5 33.00 -33.82 -15.49
C LEU A 5 31.80 -32.85 -15.52
N THR A 6 30.56 -33.32 -15.60
CA THR A 6 29.37 -32.44 -15.65
C THR A 6 28.71 -32.23 -14.28
N SER A 7 29.19 -32.90 -13.22
CA SER A 7 28.49 -32.96 -11.92
C SER A 7 28.77 -31.78 -10.98
N LEU A 8 29.69 -30.87 -11.30
CA LEU A 8 30.10 -29.79 -10.39
C LEU A 8 29.49 -28.41 -10.72
N ALA A 9 28.82 -28.24 -11.86
CA ALA A 9 28.30 -26.94 -12.30
C ALA A 9 26.80 -26.71 -12.02
N VAL A 10 26.08 -27.72 -11.52
CA VAL A 10 24.61 -27.63 -11.35
C VAL A 10 24.19 -27.20 -9.93
N ALA A 11 25.10 -27.25 -8.95
CA ALA A 11 24.76 -26.98 -7.55
C ALA A 11 24.70 -25.49 -7.16
N THR A 12 25.24 -24.57 -7.97
CA THR A 12 25.34 -23.13 -7.62
C THR A 12 24.23 -22.26 -8.19
N VAL A 13 23.33 -22.79 -9.04
CA VAL A 13 22.26 -22.00 -9.68
C VAL A 13 20.94 -21.99 -8.88
N LEU A 14 20.81 -22.79 -7.82
CA LEU A 14 19.54 -22.96 -7.08
C LEU A 14 19.23 -21.91 -5.99
N LEU A 15 20.09 -20.92 -5.74
CA LEU A 15 19.92 -19.97 -4.63
C LEU A 15 19.29 -18.61 -5.02
N LEU A 16 18.94 -18.39 -6.29
CA LEU A 16 18.42 -17.10 -6.79
C LEU A 16 16.95 -17.14 -7.25
N SER A 17 16.27 -18.27 -7.10
CA SER A 17 14.86 -18.45 -7.51
C SER A 17 13.86 -18.41 -6.36
N GLY A 18 14.26 -17.89 -5.19
CA GLY A 18 13.30 -17.52 -4.16
C GLY A 18 12.34 -16.46 -4.72
N PRO A 19 11.02 -16.62 -4.59
CA PRO A 19 10.11 -15.56 -4.97
C PRO A 19 10.51 -14.32 -4.16
N ILE A 20 10.83 -13.22 -4.86
CA ILE A 20 10.80 -11.90 -4.25
C ILE A 20 9.33 -11.72 -3.86
N ALA A 21 8.98 -12.08 -2.64
CA ALA A 21 7.69 -11.73 -2.08
C ALA A 21 7.69 -10.20 -2.08
N SER A 22 6.90 -9.61 -2.98
CA SER A 22 6.54 -8.20 -2.93
C SER A 22 5.88 -8.02 -1.57
N ALA A 23 6.67 -7.61 -0.57
CA ALA A 23 6.13 -7.16 0.69
C ALA A 23 5.42 -5.86 0.37
N GLN A 24 4.15 -5.94 -0.03
CA GLN A 24 3.26 -4.80 -0.02
C GLN A 24 3.11 -4.43 1.46
N GLN A 25 4.06 -3.65 1.99
CA GLN A 25 4.06 -3.30 3.40
C GLN A 25 2.81 -2.47 3.66
N ASN A 26 1.93 -3.01 4.49
CA ASN A 26 0.75 -2.30 4.91
C ASN A 26 1.21 -1.11 5.76
N ILE A 27 0.78 0.12 5.45
CA ILE A 27 1.18 1.35 6.16
C ILE A 27 1.00 1.18 7.69
N VAL A 28 -0.06 0.49 8.10
CA VAL A 28 -0.35 0.17 9.50
C VAL A 28 0.72 -0.72 10.12
N GLU A 29 1.21 -1.71 9.37
CA GLU A 29 2.25 -2.64 9.82
C GLU A 29 3.61 -1.94 9.93
N THR A 30 3.95 -1.06 8.99
CA THR A 30 5.16 -0.22 9.08
C THR A 30 5.21 0.55 10.40
N VAL A 31 4.12 1.21 10.78
CA VAL A 31 4.04 1.94 12.06
C VAL A 31 4.01 0.99 13.25
N ALA A 32 3.24 -0.10 13.20
CA ALA A 32 3.12 -1.04 14.31
C ALA A 32 4.47 -1.70 14.67
N THR A 33 5.26 -2.08 13.66
CA THR A 33 6.59 -2.66 13.86
C THR A 33 7.62 -1.59 14.22
N GLY A 34 7.60 -0.45 13.54
CA GLY A 34 8.56 0.63 13.79
C GLY A 34 8.42 1.26 15.17
N CYS A 35 7.20 1.32 15.70
CA CYS A 35 6.87 1.93 16.99
C CYS A 35 6.54 0.90 18.08
N GLU A 36 6.93 -0.37 17.92
CA GLU A 36 6.49 -1.44 18.84
C GLU A 36 6.82 -1.13 20.31
N SER A 37 7.99 -0.55 20.57
CA SER A 37 8.43 -0.16 21.91
C SER A 37 7.54 0.95 22.49
N GLU A 38 7.26 1.98 21.70
CA GLU A 38 6.45 3.13 22.08
C GLU A 38 4.98 2.74 22.27
N LEU A 39 4.47 1.85 21.42
CA LEU A 39 3.12 1.31 21.55
C LEU A 39 2.95 0.53 22.85
N LYS A 40 3.93 -0.29 23.23
CA LYS A 40 3.90 -1.04 24.51
C LYS A 40 4.12 -0.13 25.73
N THR A 41 5.00 0.86 25.61
CA THR A 41 5.41 1.68 26.75
C THR A 41 4.42 2.82 27.03
N TYR A 42 3.96 3.50 25.97
CA TYR A 42 3.18 4.73 26.09
C TYR A 42 1.71 4.57 25.66
N CYS A 43 1.41 3.65 24.74
CA CYS A 43 0.08 3.55 24.11
C CYS A 43 -0.68 2.23 24.36
N ASN A 44 -0.26 1.39 25.31
CA ASN A 44 -0.82 0.03 25.47
C ASN A 44 -2.31 -0.03 25.85
N GLY A 45 -2.86 1.05 26.42
CA GLY A 45 -4.27 1.17 26.77
C GLY A 45 -5.13 1.85 25.69
N VAL A 46 -4.53 2.24 24.57
CA VAL A 46 -5.23 2.96 23.51
C VAL A 46 -5.96 1.97 22.62
N THR A 47 -7.28 2.11 22.51
CA THR A 47 -8.09 1.32 21.58
C THR A 47 -7.69 1.65 20.12
N PRO A 48 -7.36 0.68 19.27
CA PRO A 48 -7.03 0.93 17.86
C PRO A 48 -8.19 1.54 17.07
N GLY A 49 -7.87 2.20 15.94
CA GLY A 49 -8.85 2.83 15.04
C GLY A 49 -9.01 4.34 15.24
N GLU A 50 -9.68 5.00 14.30
CA GLU A 50 -10.04 6.43 14.33
C GLU A 50 -8.86 7.38 14.63
N GLY A 51 -7.64 6.97 14.25
CA GLY A 51 -6.43 7.75 14.49
C GLY A 51 -5.94 7.78 15.96
N ARG A 52 -6.60 7.10 16.90
CA ARG A 52 -6.26 7.17 18.33
C ARG A 52 -4.81 6.80 18.65
N ILE A 53 -4.27 5.77 17.99
CA ILE A 53 -2.87 5.35 18.17
C ILE A 53 -1.92 6.44 17.68
N LEU A 54 -2.21 7.03 16.51
CA LEU A 54 -1.41 8.12 15.97
C LEU A 54 -1.46 9.35 16.89
N SER A 55 -2.63 9.67 17.45
CA SER A 55 -2.77 10.74 18.45
C SER A 55 -1.95 10.47 19.71
N CYS A 56 -1.89 9.21 20.18
CA CYS A 56 -1.04 8.83 21.30
C CYS A 56 0.44 9.02 20.98
N LEU A 57 0.91 8.51 19.84
CA LEU A 57 2.31 8.68 19.41
C LEU A 57 2.68 10.16 19.27
N TYR A 58 1.76 10.99 18.75
CA TYR A 58 1.94 12.44 18.68
C TYR A 58 2.09 13.09 20.06
N ALA A 59 1.31 12.66 21.06
CA ALA A 59 1.39 13.18 22.42
C ALA A 59 2.72 12.83 23.13
N TYR A 60 3.42 11.79 22.68
CA TYR A 60 4.73 11.37 23.17
C TYR A 60 5.84 11.61 22.15
N GLY A 61 5.66 12.58 21.24
CA GLY A 61 6.59 12.86 20.14
C GLY A 61 8.04 13.07 20.58
N ASP A 62 8.28 13.65 21.77
CA ASP A 62 9.61 13.86 22.35
C ASP A 62 10.27 12.59 22.91
N LYS A 63 9.53 11.47 22.94
CA LYS A 63 9.96 10.18 23.52
C LYS A 63 10.02 9.06 22.50
N LEU A 64 9.77 9.35 21.23
CA LEU A 64 9.83 8.36 20.17
C LEU A 64 11.29 7.99 19.88
N SER A 65 11.55 6.72 19.66
CA SER A 65 12.83 6.29 19.09
C SER A 65 12.95 6.75 17.64
N GLY A 66 14.19 6.89 17.16
CA GLY A 66 14.44 7.20 15.75
C GLY A 66 13.88 6.15 14.78
N GLN A 67 13.70 4.90 15.23
CA GLN A 67 13.02 3.86 14.45
C GLN A 67 11.53 4.16 14.29
N CYS A 68 10.86 4.54 15.38
CA CYS A 68 9.44 4.92 15.33
C CYS A 68 9.22 6.20 14.52
N GLU A 69 10.07 7.22 14.71
CA GLU A 69 10.02 8.45 13.91
C GLU A 69 10.17 8.17 12.42
N PHE A 70 11.14 7.34 12.03
CA PHE A 70 11.34 6.94 10.65
C PHE A 70 10.13 6.19 10.09
N ALA A 71 9.56 5.26 10.86
CA ALA A 71 8.38 4.51 10.43
C ALA A 71 7.15 5.40 10.25
N LEU A 72 6.94 6.40 11.12
CA LEU A 72 5.89 7.40 10.97
C LEU A 72 6.11 8.26 9.71
N TYR A 73 7.34 8.68 9.45
CA TYR A 73 7.70 9.43 8.25
C TYR A 73 7.46 8.63 6.97
N ASP A 74 7.92 7.38 6.92
CA ASP A 74 7.72 6.51 5.76
C ASP A 74 6.23 6.26 5.51
N ALA A 75 5.47 5.96 6.57
CA ALA A 75 4.02 5.80 6.51
C ALA A 75 3.31 7.04 5.95
N ALA A 76 3.71 8.24 6.41
CA ALA A 76 3.16 9.50 5.91
C ALA A 76 3.46 9.69 4.41
N ALA A 77 4.71 9.47 3.99
CA ALA A 77 5.11 9.59 2.59
C ALA A 77 4.37 8.56 1.70
N GLN A 78 4.13 7.34 2.19
CA GLN A 78 3.35 6.34 1.47
C GLN A 78 1.88 6.76 1.32
N LEU A 79 1.27 7.28 2.39
CA LEU A 79 -0.09 7.80 2.37
C LEU A 79 -0.25 8.97 1.39
N GLU A 80 0.70 9.91 1.37
CA GLU A 80 0.69 11.05 0.44
C GLU A 80 0.71 10.59 -1.03
N ARG A 81 1.57 9.62 -1.37
CA ARG A 81 1.61 9.05 -2.72
C ARG A 81 0.30 8.38 -3.10
N PHE A 82 -0.31 7.67 -2.16
CA PHE A 82 -1.61 7.04 -2.37
C PHE A 82 -2.72 8.07 -2.59
N VAL A 83 -2.78 9.13 -1.78
CA VAL A 83 -3.77 10.22 -1.94
C VAL A 83 -3.58 10.94 -3.29
N ALA A 84 -2.34 11.15 -3.72
CA ALA A 84 -2.06 11.72 -5.04
C ALA A 84 -2.56 10.82 -6.17
N ALA A 85 -2.31 9.51 -6.09
CA ALA A 85 -2.80 8.52 -7.06
C ALA A 85 -4.34 8.50 -7.11
N LEU A 86 -5.01 8.50 -5.95
CA LEU A 86 -6.47 8.58 -5.88
C LEU A 86 -7.02 9.87 -6.48
N SER A 87 -6.38 11.00 -6.20
CA SER A 87 -6.79 12.31 -6.73
C SER A 87 -6.67 12.35 -8.24
N TYR A 88 -5.59 11.79 -8.80
CA TYR A 88 -5.42 11.66 -10.24
C TYR A 88 -6.53 10.81 -10.87
N VAL A 89 -6.81 9.63 -10.33
CA VAL A 89 -7.91 8.77 -10.82
C VAL A 89 -9.25 9.47 -10.73
N ALA A 90 -9.56 10.13 -9.61
CA ALA A 90 -10.82 10.85 -9.42
C ALA A 90 -11.01 11.97 -10.47
N ASN A 91 -9.95 12.71 -10.79
CA ASN A 91 -10.00 13.75 -11.81
C ASN A 91 -10.21 13.17 -13.21
N GLU A 92 -9.48 12.12 -13.58
CA GLU A 92 -9.57 11.55 -14.92
C GLU A 92 -10.88 10.78 -15.15
N CYS A 93 -11.43 10.17 -14.09
CA CYS A 93 -12.65 9.37 -14.13
C CYS A 93 -13.93 10.11 -13.75
N GLY A 94 -13.89 11.40 -13.39
CA GLY A 94 -15.06 12.13 -12.87
C GLY A 94 -16.33 11.99 -13.72
N ASP A 95 -16.24 12.30 -15.02
CA ASP A 95 -17.38 12.16 -15.96
C ASP A 95 -17.91 10.71 -16.03
N ASP A 96 -17.02 9.74 -15.96
CA ASP A 96 -17.37 8.32 -16.03
C ASP A 96 -18.04 7.84 -14.73
N ILE A 97 -17.56 8.33 -13.58
CA ILE A 97 -18.17 8.07 -12.26
C ILE A 97 -19.59 8.64 -12.25
N ASP A 98 -19.78 9.89 -12.67
CA ASP A 98 -21.10 10.52 -12.69
C ASP A 98 -22.06 9.81 -13.65
N LYS A 99 -21.57 9.39 -14.81
CA LYS A 99 -22.40 8.75 -15.84
C LYS A 99 -22.78 7.31 -15.52
N PHE A 100 -21.84 6.53 -14.96
CA PHE A 100 -22.01 5.08 -14.81
C PHE A 100 -22.15 4.62 -13.36
N CYS A 101 -21.67 5.40 -12.40
CA CYS A 101 -21.53 5.00 -11.00
C CYS A 101 -22.21 5.96 -10.00
N ALA A 102 -23.02 6.93 -10.45
CA ALA A 102 -23.68 7.91 -9.58
C ALA A 102 -24.56 7.31 -8.46
N SER A 103 -25.11 6.10 -8.65
CA SER A 103 -25.91 5.41 -7.63
C SER A 103 -25.10 4.51 -6.70
N VAL A 104 -23.78 4.44 -6.89
CA VAL A 104 -22.89 3.60 -6.09
C VAL A 104 -22.48 4.36 -4.84
N GLU A 105 -22.68 3.73 -3.68
CA GLU A 105 -22.27 4.31 -2.42
C GLU A 105 -20.73 4.41 -2.34
N MET A 106 -20.22 5.56 -1.90
CA MET A 106 -18.78 5.81 -1.79
C MET A 106 -18.12 4.92 -0.74
N GLY A 107 -16.81 4.69 -0.87
CA GLY A 107 -16.02 3.88 0.05
C GLY A 107 -15.87 2.42 -0.37
N GLU A 108 -15.05 1.67 0.39
CA GLU A 108 -14.87 0.21 0.27
C GLU A 108 -14.50 -0.29 -1.15
N GLY A 109 -13.97 0.58 -2.00
CA GLY A 109 -13.61 0.25 -3.39
C GLY A 109 -14.81 0.07 -4.34
N ARG A 110 -16.05 0.37 -3.92
CA ARG A 110 -17.25 0.13 -4.75
C ARG A 110 -17.26 0.92 -6.05
N ILE A 111 -16.83 2.18 -6.01
CA ILE A 111 -16.73 3.02 -7.21
C ILE A 111 -15.71 2.44 -8.19
N LEU A 112 -14.57 1.98 -7.69
CA LEU A 112 -13.56 1.32 -8.51
C LEU A 112 -14.11 0.06 -9.19
N ALA A 113 -14.81 -0.80 -8.43
CA ALA A 113 -15.46 -2.00 -8.98
C ALA A 113 -16.52 -1.67 -10.05
N CYS A 114 -17.25 -0.56 -9.88
CA CYS A 114 -18.17 -0.06 -10.89
C CYS A 114 -17.46 0.40 -12.18
N LEU A 115 -16.36 1.14 -12.05
CA LEU A 115 -15.53 1.56 -13.19
C LEU A 115 -14.88 0.36 -13.91
N GLU A 116 -14.49 -0.67 -13.18
CA GLU A 116 -13.99 -1.93 -13.75
C GLU A 116 -15.07 -2.67 -14.53
N SER A 117 -16.28 -2.78 -13.99
CA SER A 117 -17.43 -3.41 -14.64
C SER A 117 -17.87 -2.67 -15.92
N ASN A 118 -17.54 -1.38 -16.01
CA ASN A 118 -17.80 -0.53 -17.18
C ASN A 118 -16.52 -0.23 -17.98
N ASN A 119 -15.45 -1.00 -17.84
CA ASN A 119 -14.13 -0.69 -18.42
C ASN A 119 -14.12 -0.49 -19.95
N THR A 120 -15.10 -1.04 -20.69
CA THR A 120 -15.26 -0.86 -22.14
C THR A 120 -16.10 0.35 -22.52
N LYS A 121 -16.79 0.97 -21.54
CA LYS A 121 -17.71 2.11 -21.73
C LYS A 121 -17.15 3.43 -21.19
N ILE A 122 -16.25 3.36 -20.21
CA ILE A 122 -15.56 4.52 -19.66
C ILE A 122 -14.59 5.12 -20.69
N GLN A 123 -14.20 6.36 -20.49
CA GLN A 123 -13.31 7.07 -21.39
C GLN A 123 -11.87 6.53 -21.33
N GLY A 124 -11.12 6.75 -22.41
CA GLY A 124 -9.73 6.32 -22.52
C GLY A 124 -8.83 6.88 -21.42
N ARG A 125 -9.05 8.14 -21.02
CA ARG A 125 -8.28 8.80 -19.95
C ARG A 125 -8.50 8.15 -18.58
N CYS A 126 -9.75 7.81 -18.24
CA CYS A 126 -10.04 7.09 -17.00
C CYS A 126 -9.44 5.68 -17.01
N THR A 127 -9.51 4.98 -18.15
CA THR A 127 -8.87 3.67 -18.31
C THR A 127 -7.35 3.76 -18.13
N GLN A 128 -6.72 4.79 -18.68
CA GLN A 128 -5.27 4.99 -18.54
C GLN A 128 -4.91 5.32 -17.08
N ALA A 129 -5.65 6.22 -16.44
CA ALA A 129 -5.41 6.61 -15.06
C ALA A 129 -5.46 5.41 -14.10
N LEU A 130 -6.43 4.50 -14.28
CA LEU A 130 -6.53 3.27 -13.50
C LEU A 130 -5.30 2.36 -13.67
N LYS A 131 -4.73 2.27 -14.88
CA LYS A 131 -3.52 1.49 -15.15
C LYS A 131 -2.27 2.15 -14.54
N ASP A 132 -2.16 3.47 -14.66
CA ASP A 132 -1.01 4.23 -14.17
C ASP A 132 -0.80 4.06 -12.66
N VAL A 133 -1.91 3.86 -11.91
CA VAL A 133 -1.87 3.66 -10.45
C VAL A 133 -1.94 2.19 -10.03
N GLY A 134 -1.87 1.25 -10.98
CA GLY A 134 -1.86 -0.19 -10.68
C GLY A 134 -3.20 -0.77 -10.22
N LEU A 135 -4.32 -0.11 -10.54
CA LEU A 135 -5.69 -0.61 -10.27
C LEU A 135 -6.28 -1.38 -11.45
N LYS A 136 -5.50 -1.66 -12.51
CA LYS A 136 -5.87 -2.45 -13.70
C LYS A 136 -4.67 -3.14 -14.34
#